data_AF-U2WMT1-F1
#
_entry.id   AF-U2WMT1-F1
#
_cell.length_a   1.000
_cell.length_b   1.000
_cell.length_c   1.000
_cell.angle_alpha   90.00
_cell.angle_beta   90.00
_cell.angle_gamma   90.00
#
_symmetry.space_group_name_H-M   'P 1'
#
loop_
_entity.id
_entity.type
_entity.pdbx_description
1 polymer ?
#
loop_
_entity_poly.entity_id
_entity_poly.type
_entity_poly.pdbx_seq_one_letter_code
_entity_poly.pdbx_strand_id
1 'polypeptide(L)' 'MIKTFDRLNEAKNENPEIKVIYEFPKEEAKTKFTDWLDRNPGYQNIIDEIRVRPEK' A
#
# COMPACT_ATOMS: atom_id res chain seq x y z
N MET A 1 -10.03 -2.81 -11.77
CA MET A 1 -9.37 -1.98 -10.73
C MET A 1 -8.05 -2.61 -10.26
N ILE A 2 -7.28 -3.25 -11.18
CA ILE A 2 -6.08 -4.06 -10.86
C ILE A 2 -4.79 -3.39 -11.40
N LYS A 3 -4.93 -2.56 -12.44
CA LYS A 3 -3.81 -1.91 -13.15
C LYS A 3 -2.88 -1.06 -12.27
N THR A 4 -3.34 -0.53 -11.14
CA THR A 4 -2.48 0.31 -10.29
C THR A 4 -1.43 -0.53 -9.57
N PHE A 5 -1.83 -1.66 -8.98
CA PHE A 5 -0.89 -2.54 -8.27
C PHE A 5 0.06 -3.23 -9.24
N ASP A 6 -0.43 -3.72 -10.38
CA ASP A 6 0.43 -4.33 -11.41
C ASP A 6 1.55 -3.38 -11.85
N ARG A 7 1.19 -2.11 -12.13
CA ARG A 7 2.16 -1.09 -12.54
C ARG A 7 3.15 -0.71 -11.44
N LEU A 8 2.71 -0.70 -10.17
CA LEU A 8 3.61 -0.47 -9.04
C LEU A 8 4.60 -1.64 -8.87
N ASN A 9 4.13 -2.86 -9.09
CA ASN A 9 4.97 -4.05 -9.04
C ASN A 9 6.00 -4.06 -10.18
N GLU A 10 5.60 -3.71 -11.40
CA GLU A 10 6.54 -3.51 -12.52
C GLU A 10 7.58 -2.44 -12.18
N ALA A 11 7.15 -1.26 -11.69
CA ALA A 11 8.05 -0.18 -11.33
C ALA A 11 9.05 -0.58 -10.23
N LYS A 12 8.61 -1.32 -9.19
CA LYS A 12 9.51 -1.84 -8.15
C LYS A 12 10.49 -2.89 -8.67
N ASN A 13 10.07 -3.73 -9.62
CA ASN A 13 10.97 -4.70 -10.24
C ASN A 13 12.04 -4.03 -11.09
N GLU A 14 11.70 -2.93 -11.79
CA GLU A 14 12.68 -2.14 -12.54
C GLU A 14 13.59 -1.32 -11.61
N ASN A 15 13.05 -0.77 -10.51
CA ASN A 15 13.78 0.03 -9.54
C ASN A 15 13.40 -0.37 -8.10
N PRO A 16 14.16 -1.30 -7.48
CA PRO A 16 13.88 -1.81 -6.13
C PRO A 16 13.93 -0.77 -5.01
N GLU A 17 14.52 0.41 -5.29
CA GLU A 17 14.57 1.53 -4.35
C GLU A 17 13.24 2.28 -4.23
N ILE A 18 12.28 2.04 -5.13
CA ILE A 18 10.93 2.63 -5.06
C ILE A 18 10.20 2.07 -3.83
N LYS A 19 9.73 2.98 -2.98
CA LYS A 19 8.90 2.66 -1.82
C LYS A 19 7.46 3.08 -2.04
N VAL A 20 6.53 2.17 -1.78
CA VAL A 20 5.09 2.42 -1.82
C VAL A 20 4.59 2.62 -0.40
N ILE A 21 4.22 3.87 -0.09
CA ILE A 21 3.73 4.27 1.24
C ILE A 21 2.27 4.69 1.10
N TYR A 22 1.38 4.04 1.85
CA TYR A 22 -0.03 4.43 1.96
C TYR A 22 -0.26 5.22 3.25
N GLU A 23 -0.68 6.47 3.07
CA GLU A 23 -0.92 7.41 4.18
C GLU A 23 -2.41 7.71 4.32
N PHE A 24 -2.97 7.40 5.49
CA PHE A 24 -4.38 7.59 5.78
C PHE A 24 -4.64 8.79 6.69
N PRO A 25 -5.75 9.53 6.52
CA PRO A 25 -6.10 10.62 7.41
C PRO A 25 -6.52 10.18 8.82
N LYS A 26 -6.96 8.93 8.98
CA LYS A 26 -7.50 8.37 10.23
C LYS A 26 -7.12 6.91 10.36
N GLU A 27 -7.04 6.44 11.61
CA GLU A 27 -6.74 5.04 11.92
C GLU A 27 -7.80 4.08 11.36
N GLU A 28 -9.09 4.44 11.42
CA GLU A 28 -10.16 3.59 10.87
C GLU A 28 -9.96 3.24 9.38
N ALA A 29 -9.51 4.20 8.58
CA ALA A 29 -9.25 3.98 7.15
C ALA A 29 -8.05 3.07 6.94
N LYS A 30 -7.00 3.22 7.77
CA LYS A 30 -5.86 2.31 7.80
C LYS A 30 -6.31 0.89 8.12
N THR A 31 -7.11 0.70 9.18
CA THR A 31 -7.60 -0.63 9.59
C THR A 31 -8.40 -1.30 8.48
N LYS A 32 -9.36 -0.59 7.87
CA LYS A 32 -10.16 -1.14 6.76
C LYS A 32 -9.29 -1.54 5.56
N PHE A 33 -8.23 -0.79 5.27
CA PHE A 33 -7.30 -1.11 4.20
C PHE A 33 -6.43 -2.33 4.54
N THR A 34 -5.92 -2.42 5.76
CA THR A 34 -5.17 -3.60 6.24
C THR A 34 -6.04 -4.86 6.19
N ASP A 35 -7.28 -4.80 6.68
CA ASP A 35 -8.24 -5.93 6.61
C ASP A 35 -8.50 -6.38 5.16
N TRP A 36 -8.54 -5.42 4.23
CA TRP A 36 -8.66 -5.73 2.81
C TRP A 36 -7.39 -6.39 2.27
N LEU A 37 -6.19 -5.96 2.68
CA LEU A 37 -4.92 -6.57 2.28
C LEU A 37 -4.77 -8.00 2.78
N ASP A 38 -5.17 -8.30 4.01
CA ASP A 38 -5.17 -9.67 4.56
C ASP A 38 -6.01 -10.63 3.70
N ARG A 39 -7.09 -10.12 3.09
CA ARG A 39 -7.93 -10.91 2.17
C ARG A 39 -7.36 -10.97 0.74
N ASN A 40 -6.36 -10.16 0.43
CA ASN A 40 -5.76 -10.05 -0.91
C ASN A 40 -4.21 -10.10 -0.80
N PRO A 41 -3.63 -11.23 -0.36
CA PRO A 41 -2.21 -11.33 -0.02
C PRO A 41 -1.26 -11.04 -1.19
N GLY A 42 -1.72 -11.19 -2.44
CA GLY A 42 -0.93 -10.87 -3.65
C GLY A 42 -0.48 -9.41 -3.72
N TYR A 43 -1.14 -8.48 -3.03
CA TYR A 43 -0.78 -7.06 -3.02
C TYR A 43 0.09 -6.64 -1.83
N GLN A 44 0.27 -7.51 -0.81
CA GLN A 44 1.05 -7.18 0.38
C GLN A 44 2.52 -6.87 0.02
N ASN A 45 3.10 -7.61 -0.92
CA ASN A 45 4.51 -7.46 -1.33
C ASN A 45 4.82 -6.12 -2.03
N ILE A 46 3.79 -5.44 -2.51
CA ILE A 46 3.94 -4.18 -3.25
C ILE A 46 4.08 -3.00 -2.28
N ILE A 47 3.46 -3.10 -1.10
CA ILE A 47 3.36 -2.02 -0.12
C ILE A 47 4.47 -2.15 0.91
N ASP A 48 5.26 -1.09 1.08
CA ASP A 48 6.37 -1.08 2.02
C ASP A 48 5.95 -0.52 3.39
N GLU A 49 5.03 0.45 3.42
CA GLU A 49 4.59 1.09 4.67
C GLU A 49 3.13 1.54 4.60
N ILE A 50 2.43 1.37 5.73
CA ILE A 50 1.07 1.89 5.93
C ILE A 50 1.02 2.71 7.22
N ARG A 51 0.76 4.01 7.10
CA ARG A 51 0.74 4.93 8.23
C ARG A 51 -0.47 5.85 8.26
N VAL A 52 -0.74 6.41 9.43
CA VAL A 52 -1.73 7.47 9.62
C VAL A 52 -0.98 8.80 9.62
N ARG A 53 -1.53 9.80 8.94
CA ARG A 53 -0.97 11.16 8.96
C ARG A 53 -1.02 11.70 10.38
N PRO A 54 0.07 12.31 10.89
CA PRO A 54 0.00 12.99 12.17
C PRO A 54 -1.03 14.12 12.08
N GLU A 55 -1.82 14.30 13.14
CA GLU A 55 -2.72 15.44 13.26
C GLU A 55 -1.87 16.73 13.20
N LYS A 56 -2.30 17.67 12.36
CA LYS A 56 -1.63 18.94 12.11
C LYS A 56 -2.06 20.01 13.10
#